data_AF-A0A0B0ELU5-F1
#
_entry.id   AF-A0A0B0ELU5-F1
#
_cell.length_a   1.000
_cell.length_b   1.000
_cell.length_c   1.000
_cell.angle_alpha   90.00
_cell.angle_beta   90.00
_cell.angle_gamma   90.00
#
_symmetry.space_group_name_H-M   'P 1'
#
loop_
_entity.id
_entity.type
_entity.pdbx_description
1 polymer ?
#
loop_
_entity_poly.entity_id
_entity_poly.type
_entity_poly.pdbx_seq_one_letter_code
_entity_poly.pdbx_strand_id
1 'polypeptide(L)'
;MYEHDYIGAILEWGKTKILSPHIIKYREDIEEYCKPLLESNEDELCDLLLRAIGELKDQVESAISTFGDIKLVTSTEYEELWHKAGAEFCTFDKINYLMESVHYLICIRDKRKYNEILQELDNVFSRITLWIEEGDFSPLRFVVLNEIRCESLLQIPEDERYRFPWYEAYSDYADDTVGIIIENFNLFLSGNWDKLITEIPREHLIEVSFELKRDRQLFSVIELKAALHKNLLETMSKPTSLKLLAMWDDARLDYYLPEKVVEVGPGKVRDEVLKDVTSSREDTLFGRFLNAFCGPGMDDRQRLNRLSKVEEEIKEVDISKASSPTKEVLSTLKLWFEGKCEDGKLTKISFETWLGKMERKANEIDTESFNAHLETLLRGVPGLTKFLEEDVAKEPILEGSLCTIDLDDQQASTQKEQIPIKQNPVGITLRLDREESISIMPDPDNIRASEDYKELWKFIDKVEDWYWGGTCFAEDKKNNLVFPLKTITYPLLGEIEGSKGYRFAVIGLSNNSEDLEIFVNKLKSVSITEKGQRTYPVDASGSRIAEEVRDYTQKPLNVVVLIIKYTYEE
;
A
#
# COMPACT_ATOMS: atom_id res chain seq x y z
N MET A 1 -31.31 25.40 -20.81
CA MET A 1 -31.02 25.63 -22.24
C MET A 1 -29.53 25.40 -22.36
N TYR A 2 -29.11 24.16 -22.60
CA TYR A 2 -27.70 23.88 -22.84
C TYR A 2 -27.41 24.43 -24.24
N GLU A 3 -26.78 25.60 -24.31
CA GLU A 3 -26.09 25.97 -25.54
C GLU A 3 -25.16 24.80 -25.85
N HIS A 4 -25.37 24.16 -27.00
CA HIS A 4 -24.52 23.11 -27.49
C HIS A 4 -23.08 23.66 -27.52
N ASP A 5 -22.17 23.07 -26.75
CA ASP A 5 -20.74 23.44 -26.74
C ASP A 5 -20.08 22.99 -28.05
N TYR A 6 -20.41 23.71 -29.12
CA TYR A 6 -19.94 23.44 -30.47
C TYR A 6 -18.41 23.65 -30.59
N ILE A 7 -17.84 24.55 -29.79
CA ILE A 7 -16.39 24.77 -29.76
C ILE A 7 -15.69 23.55 -29.17
N GLY A 8 -16.18 23.03 -28.04
CA GLY A 8 -15.68 21.79 -27.45
C GLY A 8 -15.75 20.61 -28.43
N ALA A 9 -16.86 20.47 -29.17
CA ALA A 9 -17.00 19.43 -30.19
C ALA A 9 -16.03 19.58 -31.37
N ILE A 10 -15.80 20.82 -31.86
CA ILE A 10 -14.80 21.10 -32.91
C ILE A 10 -13.40 20.75 -32.41
N LEU A 11 -13.03 21.15 -31.20
CA LEU A 11 -11.72 20.82 -30.62
C LEU A 11 -11.53 19.31 -30.47
N GLU A 12 -12.55 18.60 -29.96
CA GLU A 12 -12.48 17.14 -29.81
C GLU A 12 -12.39 16.43 -31.16
N TRP A 13 -13.00 16.99 -32.22
CA TRP A 13 -12.87 16.47 -33.57
C TRP A 13 -11.42 16.55 -34.08
N GLY A 14 -10.78 17.72 -33.95
CA GLY A 14 -9.38 17.91 -34.31
C GLY A 14 -8.43 17.04 -33.50
N LYS A 15 -8.65 16.97 -32.18
CA LYS A 15 -7.91 16.09 -31.27
C LYS A 15 -8.01 14.62 -31.69
N THR A 16 -9.22 14.13 -31.96
CA THR A 16 -9.43 12.74 -32.37
C THR A 16 -8.73 12.43 -33.69
N LYS A 17 -8.71 13.39 -34.63
CA LYS A 17 -8.00 13.21 -35.91
C LYS A 17 -6.48 13.08 -35.73
N ILE A 18 -5.91 13.87 -34.83
CA ILE A 18 -4.46 13.84 -34.57
C ILE A 18 -4.10 12.62 -33.70
N LEU A 19 -4.71 12.49 -32.52
CA LEU A 19 -4.29 11.51 -31.51
C LEU A 19 -4.88 10.11 -31.71
N SER A 20 -6.00 9.99 -32.42
CA SER A 20 -6.73 8.72 -32.54
C SER A 20 -7.39 8.54 -33.92
N PRO A 21 -6.62 8.68 -35.03
CA PRO A 21 -7.17 8.67 -36.39
C PRO A 21 -7.92 7.38 -36.74
N HIS A 22 -7.60 6.27 -36.05
CA HIS A 22 -8.19 4.95 -36.24
C HIS A 22 -9.58 4.78 -35.61
N ILE A 23 -10.02 5.67 -34.71
CA ILE A 23 -11.34 5.60 -34.07
C ILE A 23 -12.39 6.27 -34.96
N ILE A 24 -12.66 5.66 -36.11
CA ILE A 24 -13.53 6.23 -37.16
C ILE A 24 -14.93 6.53 -36.62
N LYS A 25 -15.53 5.58 -35.89
CA LYS A 25 -16.91 5.73 -35.37
C LYS A 25 -17.07 6.94 -34.45
N TYR A 26 -16.12 7.18 -33.55
CA TYR A 26 -16.18 8.33 -32.65
C TYR A 26 -16.08 9.66 -33.42
N ARG A 27 -15.26 9.71 -34.47
CA ARG A 27 -15.22 10.88 -35.36
C ARG A 27 -16.53 11.08 -36.11
N GLU A 28 -17.13 10.01 -36.62
CA GLU A 28 -18.44 10.08 -37.29
C GLU A 28 -19.52 10.59 -36.32
N ASP A 29 -19.51 10.15 -35.06
CA ASP A 29 -20.42 10.62 -34.02
C ASP A 29 -20.24 12.12 -33.75
N ILE A 30 -18.98 12.62 -33.68
CA ILE A 30 -18.69 14.05 -33.52
C ILE A 30 -19.11 14.85 -34.77
N GLU A 31 -18.85 14.33 -35.98
CA GLU A 31 -19.26 14.95 -37.24
C GLU A 31 -20.79 15.06 -37.36
N GLU A 32 -21.52 14.03 -36.94
CA GLU A 32 -22.98 14.04 -36.87
C GLU A 32 -23.49 15.07 -35.84
N TYR A 33 -22.86 15.15 -34.67
CA TYR A 33 -23.17 16.16 -33.66
C TYR A 33 -22.93 17.59 -34.16
N CYS A 34 -21.83 17.81 -34.88
CA CYS A 34 -21.47 19.10 -35.47
C CYS A 34 -22.25 19.41 -36.75
N LYS A 35 -22.99 18.45 -37.34
CA LYS A 35 -23.69 18.61 -38.62
C LYS A 35 -24.58 19.85 -38.69
N PRO A 36 -25.41 20.19 -37.68
CA PRO A 36 -26.24 21.40 -37.73
C PRO A 36 -25.41 22.69 -37.84
N LEU A 37 -24.25 22.72 -37.18
CA LEU A 37 -23.30 23.82 -37.24
C LEU A 37 -22.54 23.84 -38.57
N LEU A 38 -22.12 22.68 -39.07
CA LEU A 38 -21.50 22.60 -40.39
C LEU A 38 -22.49 23.07 -41.46
N GLU A 39 -23.76 22.72 -41.37
CA GLU A 39 -24.82 23.14 -42.29
C GLU A 39 -25.32 24.58 -42.05
N SER A 40 -24.86 25.26 -41.00
CA SER A 40 -25.24 26.65 -40.72
C SER A 40 -24.65 27.65 -41.73
N ASN A 41 -25.04 28.92 -41.60
CA ASN A 41 -24.46 29.96 -42.42
C ASN A 41 -22.96 30.08 -42.16
N GLU A 42 -22.16 30.16 -43.22
CA GLU A 42 -20.71 30.24 -43.15
C GLU A 42 -20.22 31.42 -42.28
N ASP A 43 -20.91 32.56 -42.32
CA ASP A 43 -20.56 33.71 -41.48
C ASP A 43 -20.71 33.41 -39.99
N GLU A 44 -21.76 32.67 -39.59
CA GLU A 44 -22.02 32.30 -38.20
C GLU A 44 -20.95 31.33 -37.67
N LEU A 45 -20.54 30.36 -38.48
CA LEU A 45 -19.44 29.46 -38.15
C LEU A 45 -18.10 30.22 -38.06
N CYS A 46 -17.83 31.15 -38.97
CA CYS A 46 -16.62 31.97 -38.92
C CYS A 46 -16.59 32.84 -37.65
N ASP A 47 -17.71 33.49 -37.30
CA ASP A 47 -17.82 34.29 -36.08
C ASP A 47 -17.64 33.45 -34.82
N LEU A 48 -18.16 32.21 -34.81
CA LEU A 48 -17.95 31.27 -33.71
C LEU A 48 -16.47 30.87 -33.56
N LEU A 49 -15.81 30.54 -34.67
CA LEU A 49 -14.38 30.18 -34.67
C LEU A 49 -13.49 31.35 -34.26
N LEU A 50 -13.77 32.56 -34.75
CA LEU A 50 -13.03 33.76 -34.36
C LEU A 50 -13.21 34.08 -32.86
N ARG A 51 -14.41 33.86 -32.30
CA ARG A 51 -14.64 33.96 -30.85
C ARG A 51 -13.83 32.93 -30.08
N ALA A 52 -13.84 31.67 -30.53
CA ALA A 52 -13.05 30.60 -29.92
C ALA A 52 -11.54 30.91 -29.93
N ILE A 53 -11.03 31.49 -31.03
CA ILE A 53 -9.64 31.97 -31.12
C ILE A 53 -9.38 33.09 -30.11
N GLY A 54 -10.32 34.03 -29.93
CA GLY A 54 -10.22 35.08 -28.91
C GLY A 54 -10.10 34.50 -27.50
N GLU A 55 -10.98 33.56 -27.14
CA GLU A 55 -10.92 32.86 -25.85
C GLU A 55 -9.62 32.07 -25.68
N LEU A 56 -9.14 31.43 -26.74
CA LEU A 56 -7.90 30.67 -26.72
C LEU A 56 -6.68 31.58 -26.55
N LYS A 57 -6.65 32.77 -27.16
CA LYS A 57 -5.61 33.78 -26.93
C LYS A 57 -5.53 34.17 -25.45
N ASP A 58 -6.67 34.41 -24.81
CA ASP A 58 -6.72 34.75 -23.39
C ASP A 58 -6.23 33.59 -22.51
N GLN A 59 -6.60 32.34 -22.84
CA GLN A 59 -6.11 31.15 -22.13
C GLN A 59 -4.60 30.96 -22.31
N VAL A 60 -4.06 31.22 -23.50
CA VAL A 60 -2.62 31.13 -23.79
C VAL A 60 -1.85 32.17 -23.00
N GLU A 61 -2.30 33.42 -22.94
CA GLU A 61 -1.62 34.44 -22.13
C GLU A 61 -1.76 34.15 -20.61
N SER A 62 -2.86 33.51 -20.17
CA SER A 62 -2.97 32.99 -18.80
C SER A 62 -1.91 31.90 -18.53
N ALA A 63 -1.76 30.93 -19.43
CA ALA A 63 -0.76 29.88 -19.32
C ALA A 63 0.66 30.46 -19.30
N ILE A 64 0.98 31.37 -20.23
CA ILE A 64 2.27 32.09 -20.27
C ILE A 64 2.53 32.80 -18.94
N SER A 65 1.52 33.44 -18.35
CA SER A 65 1.63 34.12 -17.06
C SER A 65 1.92 33.13 -15.91
N THR A 66 1.24 31.99 -15.88
CA THR A 66 1.46 30.95 -14.86
C THR A 66 2.85 30.34 -14.96
N PHE A 67 3.33 30.02 -16.16
CA PHE A 67 4.71 29.55 -16.37
C PHE A 67 5.76 30.65 -16.14
N GLY A 68 5.34 31.92 -16.27
CA GLY A 68 6.10 33.09 -15.84
C GLY A 68 6.26 33.21 -14.32
N ASP A 69 5.35 32.65 -13.51
CA ASP A 69 5.49 32.62 -12.06
C ASP A 69 6.61 31.66 -11.65
N ILE A 70 7.73 32.25 -11.21
CA ILE A 70 8.93 31.49 -10.86
C ILE A 70 8.72 30.52 -9.69
N LYS A 71 7.67 30.70 -8.88
CA LYS A 71 7.35 29.75 -7.80
C LYS A 71 7.06 28.35 -8.31
N LEU A 72 6.54 28.23 -9.53
CA LEU A 72 6.16 26.96 -10.16
C LEU A 72 7.32 25.96 -10.16
N VAL A 73 8.55 26.42 -10.39
CA VAL A 73 9.77 25.59 -10.44
C VAL A 73 10.02 24.83 -9.13
N THR A 74 9.47 25.34 -8.03
CA THR A 74 9.62 24.76 -6.70
C THR A 74 8.29 24.27 -6.13
N SER A 75 7.24 24.28 -6.97
CA SER A 75 5.92 23.79 -6.58
C SER A 75 5.86 22.27 -6.67
N THR A 76 5.13 21.68 -5.74
CA THR A 76 4.89 20.25 -5.63
C THR A 76 3.48 19.89 -6.10
N GLU A 77 3.23 18.60 -6.32
CA GLU A 77 1.91 18.05 -6.65
C GLU A 77 0.80 18.40 -5.62
N TYR A 78 1.15 18.87 -4.43
CA TYR A 78 0.20 19.27 -3.39
C TYR A 78 -0.21 20.75 -3.46
N GLU A 79 0.40 21.55 -4.34
CA GLU A 79 0.20 22.99 -4.44
C GLU A 79 -0.72 23.35 -5.62
N GLU A 80 -1.63 24.29 -5.39
CA GLU A 80 -2.62 24.75 -6.39
C GLU A 80 -1.95 25.25 -7.69
N LEU A 81 -0.78 25.89 -7.59
CA LEU A 81 -0.03 26.40 -8.73
C LEU A 81 0.42 25.27 -9.67
N TRP A 82 0.82 24.12 -9.14
CA TRP A 82 1.26 22.97 -9.94
C TRP A 82 0.09 22.38 -10.74
N HIS A 83 -1.07 22.17 -10.10
CA HIS A 83 -2.27 21.69 -10.78
C HIS A 83 -2.77 22.69 -11.82
N LYS A 84 -2.74 23.99 -11.50
CA LYS A 84 -3.09 25.05 -12.45
C LYS A 84 -2.18 25.01 -13.67
N ALA A 85 -0.86 24.89 -13.47
CA ALA A 85 0.10 24.82 -14.56
C ALA A 85 -0.10 23.59 -15.43
N GLY A 86 -0.35 22.41 -14.84
CA GLY A 86 -0.67 21.20 -15.59
C GLY A 86 -1.93 21.35 -16.45
N ALA A 87 -3.01 21.91 -15.89
CA ALA A 87 -4.24 22.16 -16.65
C ALA A 87 -4.05 23.21 -17.76
N GLU A 88 -3.29 24.27 -17.49
CA GLU A 88 -3.03 25.34 -18.46
C GLU A 88 -2.05 24.92 -19.56
N PHE A 89 -1.13 23.99 -19.30
CA PHE A 89 -0.21 23.45 -20.31
C PHE A 89 -0.96 22.85 -21.50
N CYS A 90 -2.03 22.08 -21.23
CA CYS A 90 -2.89 21.49 -22.26
C CYS A 90 -3.62 22.53 -23.13
N THR A 91 -3.60 23.82 -22.76
CA THR A 91 -4.16 24.90 -23.59
C THR A 91 -3.38 25.06 -24.89
N PHE A 92 -2.06 24.85 -24.87
CA PHE A 92 -1.22 24.98 -26.05
C PHE A 92 -1.67 23.99 -27.15
N ASP A 93 -2.07 22.78 -26.76
CA ASP A 93 -2.54 21.73 -27.67
C ASP A 93 -3.84 22.09 -28.40
N LYS A 94 -4.73 22.86 -27.75
CA LYS A 94 -6.01 23.26 -28.32
C LYS A 94 -5.83 24.05 -29.61
N ILE A 95 -4.70 24.76 -29.77
CA ILE A 95 -4.38 25.48 -31.01
C ILE A 95 -4.20 24.49 -32.14
N ASN A 96 -3.40 23.44 -31.94
CA ASN A 96 -3.17 22.40 -32.94
C ASN A 96 -4.45 21.65 -33.30
N TYR A 97 -5.28 21.34 -32.30
CA TYR A 97 -6.58 20.70 -32.53
C TYR A 97 -7.52 21.60 -33.35
N LEU A 98 -7.55 22.90 -33.06
CA LEU A 98 -8.37 23.84 -33.81
C LEU A 98 -7.84 24.07 -35.23
N MET A 99 -6.52 24.16 -35.42
CA MET A 99 -5.88 24.26 -36.73
C MET A 99 -6.24 23.06 -37.62
N GLU A 100 -6.14 21.84 -37.08
CA GLU A 100 -6.51 20.62 -37.82
C GLU A 100 -8.00 20.62 -38.22
N SER A 101 -8.86 21.07 -37.31
CA SER A 101 -10.29 21.20 -37.58
C SER A 101 -10.58 22.20 -38.70
N VAL A 102 -9.92 23.36 -38.67
CA VAL A 102 -10.08 24.41 -39.71
C VAL A 102 -9.50 23.94 -41.05
N HIS A 103 -8.36 23.26 -41.07
CA HIS A 103 -7.82 22.65 -42.29
C HIS A 103 -8.81 21.71 -42.97
N TYR A 104 -9.54 20.92 -42.18
CA TYR A 104 -10.59 20.08 -42.74
C TYR A 104 -11.77 20.91 -43.30
N LEU A 105 -12.20 21.95 -42.59
CA LEU A 105 -13.28 22.83 -43.08
C LEU A 105 -12.92 23.48 -44.43
N ILE A 106 -11.66 23.88 -44.63
CA ILE A 106 -11.15 24.40 -45.91
C ILE A 106 -11.32 23.40 -47.06
N CYS A 107 -11.18 22.10 -46.80
CA CYS A 107 -11.34 21.07 -47.82
C CYS A 107 -12.79 20.95 -48.32
N ILE A 108 -13.77 21.36 -47.51
CA ILE A 108 -15.20 21.19 -47.80
C ILE A 108 -15.97 22.52 -48.00
N ARG A 109 -15.34 23.69 -47.83
CA ARG A 109 -15.97 25.04 -47.86
C ARG A 109 -15.16 26.09 -48.65
N ASP A 110 -15.60 27.35 -48.65
CA ASP A 110 -14.89 28.47 -49.31
C ASP A 110 -13.55 28.73 -48.64
N LYS A 111 -12.47 28.46 -49.36
CA LYS A 111 -11.10 28.57 -48.85
C LYS A 111 -10.74 29.95 -48.31
N ARG A 112 -11.37 31.03 -48.79
CA ARG A 112 -10.90 32.39 -48.47
C ARG A 112 -11.09 32.76 -46.99
N LYS A 113 -12.29 32.58 -46.43
CA LYS A 113 -12.59 32.96 -45.03
C LYS A 113 -11.82 32.12 -44.03
N TYR A 114 -11.72 30.81 -44.26
CA TYR A 114 -11.01 29.92 -43.35
C TYR A 114 -9.48 30.09 -43.41
N ASN A 115 -8.92 30.61 -44.51
CA ASN A 115 -7.51 31.00 -44.53
C ASN A 115 -7.23 32.17 -43.58
N GLU A 116 -8.16 33.12 -43.41
CA GLU A 116 -8.02 34.21 -42.43
C GLU A 116 -8.05 33.66 -41.00
N ILE A 117 -8.92 32.68 -40.73
CA ILE A 117 -9.00 31.98 -39.44
C ILE A 117 -7.71 31.20 -39.15
N LEU A 118 -7.17 30.48 -40.14
CA LEU A 118 -5.87 29.80 -39.99
C LEU A 118 -4.74 30.78 -39.69
N GLN A 119 -4.70 31.91 -40.39
CA GLN A 119 -3.68 32.93 -40.14
C GLN A 119 -3.76 33.47 -38.71
N GLU A 120 -4.96 33.64 -38.16
CA GLU A 120 -5.12 34.02 -36.76
C GLU A 120 -4.64 32.94 -35.80
N LEU A 121 -4.85 31.66 -36.09
CA LEU A 121 -4.30 30.55 -35.30
C LEU A 121 -2.78 30.47 -35.37
N ASP A 122 -2.21 30.63 -36.57
CA ASP A 122 -0.76 30.69 -36.80
C ASP A 122 -0.12 31.82 -35.98
N ASN A 123 -0.80 32.96 -35.83
CA ASN A 123 -0.34 34.05 -34.97
C ASN A 123 -0.29 33.64 -33.49
N VAL A 124 -1.29 32.88 -32.99
CA VAL A 124 -1.29 32.36 -31.61
C VAL A 124 -0.20 31.31 -31.42
N PHE A 125 -0.04 30.39 -32.37
CA PHE A 125 1.02 29.37 -32.34
C PHE A 125 2.42 30.01 -32.34
N SER A 126 2.63 31.00 -33.21
CA SER A 126 3.87 31.76 -33.30
C SER A 126 4.15 32.51 -31.99
N ARG A 127 3.11 33.06 -31.34
CA ARG A 127 3.26 33.72 -30.05
C ARG A 127 3.82 32.80 -28.96
N ILE A 128 3.36 31.55 -28.90
CA ILE A 128 3.89 30.53 -27.96
C ILE A 128 5.33 30.18 -28.32
N THR A 129 5.59 29.88 -29.58
CA THR A 129 6.92 29.46 -30.04
C THR A 129 7.97 30.55 -29.78
N LEU A 130 7.66 31.81 -30.11
CA LEU A 130 8.54 32.95 -29.84
C LEU A 130 8.78 33.15 -28.34
N TRP A 131 7.77 32.91 -27.50
CA TRP A 131 7.93 32.99 -26.05
C TRP A 131 8.88 31.91 -25.52
N ILE A 132 8.76 30.67 -26.03
CA ILE A 132 9.61 29.52 -25.65
C ILE A 132 11.04 29.66 -26.18
N GLU A 133 11.23 30.13 -27.42
CA GLU A 133 12.53 30.08 -28.12
C GLU A 133 13.32 31.40 -28.07
N GLU A 134 12.65 32.56 -28.15
CA GLU A 134 13.33 33.85 -28.32
C GLU A 134 13.27 34.75 -27.08
N GLY A 135 12.41 34.43 -26.10
CA GLY A 135 12.25 35.22 -24.87
C GLY A 135 13.33 34.95 -23.81
N ASP A 136 13.24 35.65 -22.67
CA ASP A 136 14.06 35.36 -21.47
C ASP A 136 13.56 34.11 -20.70
N PHE A 137 12.48 33.48 -21.18
CA PHE A 137 11.89 32.29 -20.60
C PHE A 137 12.71 31.05 -20.94
N SER A 138 13.03 30.22 -19.94
CA SER A 138 13.66 28.92 -20.16
C SER A 138 12.63 27.79 -20.16
N PRO A 139 12.61 26.90 -21.18
CA PRO A 139 11.76 25.71 -21.15
C PRO A 139 12.15 24.72 -20.04
N LEU A 140 13.29 24.88 -19.35
CA LEU A 140 13.60 24.12 -18.13
C LEU A 140 12.53 24.25 -17.06
N ARG A 141 11.77 25.35 -17.06
CA ARG A 141 10.64 25.52 -16.13
C ARG A 141 9.54 24.47 -16.32
N PHE A 142 9.48 23.80 -17.47
CA PHE A 142 8.55 22.71 -17.73
C PHE A 142 8.97 21.37 -17.13
N VAL A 143 10.23 21.23 -16.67
CA VAL A 143 10.74 19.96 -16.11
C VAL A 143 9.96 19.54 -14.85
N VAL A 144 9.41 20.48 -14.09
CA VAL A 144 8.54 20.20 -12.93
C VAL A 144 7.22 19.49 -13.30
N LEU A 145 6.87 19.47 -14.59
CA LEU A 145 5.71 18.79 -15.14
C LEU A 145 6.09 17.61 -16.04
N ASN A 146 7.35 17.13 -15.98
CA ASN A 146 7.85 16.14 -16.93
C ASN A 146 7.06 14.82 -16.88
N GLU A 147 6.64 14.34 -15.72
CA GLU A 147 5.74 13.17 -15.63
C GLU A 147 4.48 13.33 -16.51
N ILE A 148 3.70 14.39 -16.31
CA ILE A 148 2.48 14.67 -17.10
C ILE A 148 2.81 14.88 -18.58
N ARG A 149 3.92 15.58 -18.87
CA ARG A 149 4.33 15.89 -20.24
C ARG A 149 4.73 14.63 -21.00
N CYS A 150 5.49 13.73 -20.37
CA CYS A 150 5.89 12.46 -20.94
C CYS A 150 4.69 11.54 -21.16
N GLU A 151 3.75 11.46 -20.21
CA GLU A 151 2.50 10.73 -20.39
C GLU A 151 1.70 11.24 -21.59
N SER A 152 1.59 12.55 -21.74
CA SER A 152 0.90 13.18 -22.87
C SER A 152 1.64 12.93 -24.19
N LEU A 153 2.96 13.03 -24.21
CA LEU A 153 3.80 12.78 -25.39
C LEU A 153 3.69 11.33 -25.88
N LEU A 154 3.49 10.36 -24.99
CA LEU A 154 3.22 8.97 -25.34
C LEU A 154 1.87 8.78 -26.05
N GLN A 155 0.90 9.67 -25.82
CA GLN A 155 -0.41 9.65 -26.49
C GLN A 155 -0.37 10.32 -27.87
N ILE A 156 0.67 11.11 -28.17
CA ILE A 156 0.85 11.77 -29.47
C ILE A 156 1.58 10.81 -30.42
N PRO A 157 0.96 10.45 -31.57
CA PRO A 157 1.63 9.66 -32.60
C PRO A 157 2.97 10.28 -33.01
N GLU A 158 3.99 9.44 -33.20
CA GLU A 158 5.37 9.90 -33.46
C GLU A 158 5.46 10.83 -34.67
N ASP A 159 4.66 10.57 -35.71
CA ASP A 159 4.57 11.39 -36.92
C ASP A 159 3.86 12.74 -36.73
N GLU A 160 3.15 12.94 -35.62
CA GLU A 160 2.45 14.19 -35.28
C GLU A 160 3.14 15.03 -34.19
N ARG A 161 4.19 14.48 -33.53
CA ARG A 161 4.91 15.17 -32.44
C ARG A 161 5.48 16.53 -32.81
N TYR A 162 5.86 16.72 -34.08
CA TYR A 162 6.37 18.00 -34.58
C TYR A 162 5.39 19.18 -34.39
N ARG A 163 4.09 18.91 -34.23
CA ARG A 163 3.08 19.94 -33.96
C ARG A 163 3.10 20.41 -32.51
N PHE A 164 3.66 19.63 -31.60
CA PHE A 164 3.66 19.92 -30.16
C PHE A 164 5.09 20.06 -29.61
N PRO A 165 5.87 21.03 -30.11
CA PRO A 165 7.30 21.16 -29.78
C PRO A 165 7.55 21.37 -28.27
N TRP A 166 6.56 21.89 -27.54
CA TRP A 166 6.66 22.06 -26.09
C TRP A 166 6.64 20.77 -25.29
N TYR A 167 6.26 19.61 -25.86
CA TYR A 167 6.36 18.35 -25.12
C TYR A 167 7.76 17.75 -25.16
N GLU A 168 8.51 17.91 -26.25
CA GLU A 168 9.85 17.32 -26.39
C GLU A 168 10.94 18.13 -25.67
N ALA A 169 10.70 19.43 -25.43
CA ALA A 169 11.67 20.31 -24.79
C ALA A 169 12.07 19.80 -23.38
N TYR A 170 13.25 19.18 -23.26
CA TYR A 170 13.77 18.62 -22.00
C TYR A 170 12.89 17.50 -21.39
N SER A 171 12.13 16.76 -22.20
CA SER A 171 11.32 15.62 -21.69
C SER A 171 12.14 14.42 -21.23
N ASP A 172 13.37 14.32 -21.73
CA ASP A 172 14.35 13.30 -21.37
C ASP A 172 15.09 13.61 -20.06
N TYR A 173 14.81 14.75 -19.44
CA TYR A 173 15.37 15.14 -18.16
C TYR A 173 14.54 14.52 -17.04
N ALA A 174 15.19 14.12 -15.95
CA ALA A 174 14.48 13.68 -14.76
C ALA A 174 13.76 14.87 -14.10
N ASP A 175 12.58 14.63 -13.54
CA ASP A 175 11.73 15.65 -12.89
C ASP A 175 12.47 16.38 -11.74
N ASP A 176 13.41 15.69 -11.09
CA ASP A 176 14.24 16.20 -9.99
C ASP A 176 15.54 16.90 -10.44
N THR A 177 15.76 17.09 -11.75
CA THR A 177 16.98 17.73 -12.30
C THR A 177 17.29 19.05 -11.62
N VAL A 178 16.27 19.89 -11.39
CA VAL A 178 16.44 21.18 -10.70
C VAL A 178 16.82 20.98 -9.23
N GLY A 179 16.24 19.97 -8.56
CA GLY A 179 16.56 19.60 -7.19
C GLY A 179 18.02 19.16 -7.03
N ILE A 180 18.49 18.25 -7.88
CA ILE A 180 19.88 17.79 -7.91
C ILE A 180 20.85 18.97 -8.09
N ILE A 181 20.52 19.92 -8.97
CA ILE A 181 21.32 21.13 -9.18
C ILE A 181 21.33 22.04 -7.94
N ILE A 182 20.19 22.19 -7.24
CA ILE A 182 20.09 22.97 -6.00
C ILE A 182 21.01 22.38 -4.91
N GLU A 183 20.97 21.06 -4.72
CA GLU A 183 21.77 20.36 -3.71
C GLU A 183 23.28 20.43 -3.99
N ASN A 184 23.63 20.40 -5.28
CA ASN A 184 25.02 20.38 -5.76
C ASN A 184 25.47 21.69 -6.41
N PHE A 185 24.83 22.82 -6.08
CA PHE A 185 24.97 24.08 -6.80
C PHE A 185 26.42 24.58 -6.96
N ASN A 186 27.26 24.41 -5.92
CA ASN A 186 28.67 24.80 -6.00
C ASN A 186 29.47 23.97 -7.01
N LEU A 187 29.17 22.67 -7.11
CA LEU A 187 29.78 21.78 -8.10
C LEU A 187 29.32 22.18 -9.50
N PHE A 188 28.00 22.39 -9.66
CA PHE A 188 27.40 22.85 -10.91
C PHE A 188 28.06 24.14 -11.43
N LEU A 189 28.15 25.20 -10.59
CA LEU A 189 28.76 26.48 -10.97
C LEU A 189 30.25 26.39 -11.30
N SER A 190 30.99 25.52 -10.61
CA SER A 190 32.43 25.37 -10.84
C SER A 190 32.79 24.67 -12.16
N GLY A 191 31.80 24.04 -12.82
CA GLY A 191 32.02 23.17 -13.98
C GLY A 191 32.64 21.81 -13.63
N ASN A 192 32.84 21.52 -12.34
CA ASN A 192 33.32 20.21 -11.88
C ASN A 192 32.13 19.27 -11.62
N TRP A 193 31.65 18.66 -12.71
CA TRP A 193 30.43 17.85 -12.72
C TRP A 193 30.65 16.36 -12.53
N ASP A 194 31.86 15.92 -12.13
CA ASP A 194 32.17 14.49 -12.03
C ASP A 194 31.19 13.71 -11.14
N LYS A 195 30.66 14.36 -10.09
CA LYS A 195 29.62 13.79 -9.21
C LYS A 195 28.20 13.96 -9.72
N LEU A 196 27.93 14.96 -10.56
CA LEU A 196 26.59 15.23 -11.11
C LEU A 196 26.28 14.31 -12.28
N ILE A 197 27.30 13.89 -13.04
CA ILE A 197 27.15 13.06 -14.24
C ILE A 197 26.59 11.66 -13.93
N THR A 198 26.62 11.21 -12.66
CA THR A 198 25.97 9.97 -12.25
C THR A 198 24.45 10.05 -12.25
N GLU A 199 23.89 11.26 -12.19
CA GLU A 199 22.45 11.51 -12.07
C GLU A 199 21.91 12.27 -13.29
N ILE A 200 22.68 13.25 -13.81
CA ILE A 200 22.30 14.07 -14.96
C ILE A 200 23.36 13.92 -16.06
N PRO A 201 23.01 13.48 -17.29
CA PRO A 201 23.95 13.41 -18.41
C PRO A 201 24.71 14.72 -18.64
N ARG A 202 25.97 14.62 -19.09
CA ARG A 202 26.86 15.78 -19.20
C ARG A 202 26.32 16.82 -20.18
N GLU A 203 25.78 16.37 -21.30
CA GLU A 203 25.10 17.15 -22.32
C GLU A 203 23.97 17.99 -21.72
N HIS A 204 23.15 17.40 -20.85
CA HIS A 204 22.05 18.10 -20.21
C HIS A 204 22.57 19.18 -19.24
N LEU A 205 23.66 18.91 -18.51
CA LEU A 205 24.28 19.93 -17.64
C LEU A 205 24.81 21.14 -18.44
N ILE A 206 25.32 20.92 -19.66
CA ILE A 206 25.73 21.99 -20.57
C ILE A 206 24.52 22.84 -20.95
N GLU A 207 23.46 22.22 -21.43
CA GLU A 207 22.21 22.88 -21.83
C GLU A 207 21.59 23.66 -20.67
N VAL A 208 21.49 23.04 -19.49
CA VAL A 208 21.01 23.71 -18.28
C VAL A 208 21.84 24.94 -17.96
N SER A 209 23.16 24.86 -18.09
CA SER A 209 24.03 26.02 -17.85
C SER A 209 23.80 27.18 -18.83
N PHE A 210 23.35 26.90 -20.06
CA PHE A 210 23.00 27.92 -21.04
C PHE A 210 21.63 28.52 -20.74
N GLU A 211 20.65 27.66 -20.47
CA GLU A 211 19.30 28.05 -20.10
C GLU A 211 19.24 28.92 -18.84
N LEU A 212 20.04 28.60 -17.81
CA LEU A 212 20.13 29.42 -16.61
C LEU A 212 20.80 30.79 -16.84
N LYS A 213 21.62 30.94 -17.88
CA LYS A 213 22.15 32.27 -18.27
C LYS A 213 21.09 33.11 -18.97
N ARG A 214 20.19 32.46 -19.71
CA ARG A 214 19.06 33.06 -20.41
C ARG A 214 17.99 33.50 -19.40
N ASP A 215 17.54 32.59 -18.54
CA ASP A 215 16.52 32.83 -17.53
C ASP A 215 17.11 33.20 -16.16
N ARG A 216 17.38 34.49 -15.97
CA ARG A 216 17.98 35.03 -14.74
C ARG A 216 17.10 34.88 -13.51
N GLN A 217 15.78 34.83 -13.68
CA GLN A 217 14.86 34.63 -12.55
C GLN A 217 14.98 33.20 -12.04
N LEU A 218 15.02 32.23 -12.95
CA LEU A 218 15.23 30.82 -12.62
C LEU A 218 16.56 30.62 -11.89
N PHE A 219 17.64 31.17 -12.43
CA PHE A 219 18.95 31.13 -11.78
C PHE A 219 18.91 31.70 -10.36
N SER A 220 18.27 32.85 -10.15
CA SER A 220 18.20 33.51 -8.83
C SER A 220 17.44 32.67 -7.80
N VAL A 221 16.38 31.98 -8.21
CA VAL A 221 15.62 31.09 -7.32
C VAL A 221 16.43 29.84 -6.97
N ILE A 222 17.11 29.24 -7.94
CA ILE A 222 18.01 28.10 -7.71
C ILE A 222 19.13 28.51 -6.74
N GLU A 223 19.78 29.66 -6.95
CA GLU A 223 20.82 30.18 -6.06
C GLU A 223 20.31 30.39 -4.63
N LEU A 224 19.13 31.01 -4.47
CA LEU A 224 18.51 31.20 -3.16
C LEU A 224 18.21 29.87 -2.46
N LYS A 225 17.61 28.91 -3.18
CA LYS A 225 17.28 27.59 -2.64
C LYS A 225 18.53 26.80 -2.29
N ALA A 226 19.58 26.87 -3.09
CA ALA A 226 20.87 26.27 -2.80
C ALA A 226 21.51 26.86 -1.54
N ALA A 227 21.43 28.18 -1.37
CA ALA A 227 21.91 28.85 -0.15
C ALA A 227 21.10 28.42 1.09
N LEU A 228 19.78 28.30 0.97
CA LEU A 228 18.93 27.78 2.05
C LEU A 228 19.24 26.33 2.39
N HIS A 229 19.39 25.47 1.38
CA HIS A 229 19.75 24.07 1.55
C HIS A 229 21.11 23.93 2.26
N LYS A 230 22.12 24.68 1.81
CA LYS A 230 23.43 24.73 2.47
C LYS A 230 23.32 25.18 3.93
N ASN A 231 22.57 26.26 4.20
CA ASN A 231 22.36 26.75 5.57
C ASN A 231 21.63 25.74 6.44
N LEU A 232 20.68 25.00 5.87
CA LEU A 232 19.96 23.91 6.55
C LEU A 232 20.95 22.79 6.90
N LEU A 233 21.75 22.31 5.95
CA LEU A 233 22.77 21.29 6.20
C LEU A 233 23.78 21.75 7.27
N GLU A 234 24.28 22.98 7.18
CA GLU A 234 25.17 23.56 8.18
C GLU A 234 24.49 23.65 9.56
N THR A 235 23.20 24.02 9.62
CA THR A 235 22.46 24.12 10.87
C THR A 235 22.14 22.75 11.46
N MET A 236 21.74 21.79 10.65
CA MET A 236 21.55 20.38 11.03
C MET A 236 22.84 19.75 11.53
N SER A 237 23.99 20.18 11.01
CA SER A 237 25.31 19.69 11.44
C SER A 237 25.78 20.27 12.79
N LYS A 238 25.11 21.29 13.34
CA LYS A 238 25.53 21.94 14.60
C LYS A 238 25.09 21.16 15.84
N PRO A 239 23.79 20.80 16.03
CA PRO A 239 23.39 19.94 17.13
C PRO A 239 23.88 18.52 16.89
N THR A 240 24.65 18.01 17.83
CA THR A 240 25.17 16.64 17.73
C THR A 240 24.03 15.62 17.79
N SER A 241 22.93 15.97 18.47
CA SER A 241 21.69 15.20 18.48
C SER A 241 21.04 15.01 17.10
N LEU A 242 21.13 15.99 16.20
CA LEU A 242 20.66 15.84 14.81
C LEU A 242 21.59 14.98 13.97
N LYS A 243 22.92 15.07 14.20
CA LYS A 243 23.88 14.14 13.58
C LYS A 243 23.62 12.70 14.00
N LEU A 244 23.33 12.45 15.28
CA LEU A 244 22.94 11.13 15.76
C LEU A 244 21.61 10.65 15.15
N LEU A 245 20.66 11.55 14.89
CA LEU A 245 19.42 11.20 14.22
C LEU A 245 19.68 10.74 12.77
N ALA A 246 20.45 11.52 12.01
CA ALA A 246 20.84 11.17 10.63
C ALA A 246 21.61 9.84 10.57
N MET A 247 22.58 9.64 11.47
CA MET A 247 23.32 8.37 11.57
C MET A 247 22.41 7.17 11.86
N TRP A 248 21.36 7.36 12.66
CA TRP A 248 20.37 6.31 12.90
C TRP A 248 19.55 6.00 11.65
N ASP A 249 19.12 7.02 10.90
CA ASP A 249 18.35 6.84 9.66
C ASP A 249 19.13 6.07 8.60
N ASP A 250 20.44 6.33 8.48
CA ASP A 250 21.31 5.57 7.59
C ASP A 250 21.49 4.14 8.10
N ALA A 251 21.80 3.97 9.38
CA ALA A 251 22.13 2.67 9.96
C ALA A 251 20.94 1.71 10.04
N ARG A 252 19.71 2.19 10.28
CA ARG A 252 18.55 1.32 10.50
C ARG A 252 18.23 0.41 9.29
N LEU A 253 18.73 0.75 8.11
CA LEU A 253 18.61 -0.06 6.90
C LEU A 253 19.48 -1.34 6.95
N ASP A 254 20.57 -1.31 7.74
CA ASP A 254 21.55 -2.39 7.82
C ASP A 254 21.34 -3.32 9.04
N TYR A 255 20.60 -2.88 10.06
CA TYR A 255 20.42 -3.62 11.32
C TYR A 255 18.98 -4.12 11.49
N TYR A 256 18.84 -5.45 11.45
CA TYR A 256 17.56 -6.13 11.64
C TYR A 256 17.34 -6.54 13.10
N LEU A 257 16.07 -6.53 13.54
CA LEU A 257 15.70 -7.07 14.85
C LEU A 257 15.83 -8.61 14.83
N PRO A 258 16.38 -9.22 15.90
CA PRO A 258 16.40 -10.67 16.05
C PRO A 258 14.99 -11.27 15.98
N GLU A 259 14.86 -12.46 15.39
CA GLU A 259 13.58 -13.13 15.16
C GLU A 259 12.75 -13.24 16.46
N LYS A 260 13.39 -13.66 17.56
CA LYS A 260 12.73 -13.77 18.87
C LYS A 260 12.17 -12.44 19.39
N VAL A 261 12.83 -11.33 19.10
CA VAL A 261 12.36 -9.99 19.47
C VAL A 261 11.09 -9.63 18.70
N VAL A 262 11.03 -10.02 17.42
CA VAL A 262 9.86 -9.83 16.57
C VAL A 262 8.68 -10.68 17.07
N GLU A 263 8.93 -11.95 17.45
CA GLU A 263 7.91 -12.85 18.00
C GLU A 263 7.29 -12.35 19.31
N VAL A 264 8.12 -11.93 20.27
CA VAL A 264 7.65 -11.47 21.59
C VAL A 264 7.01 -10.08 21.50
N GLY A 265 7.40 -9.28 20.51
CA GLY A 265 6.92 -7.92 20.29
C GLY A 265 7.99 -6.87 20.65
N PRO A 266 8.53 -6.10 19.68
CA PRO A 266 9.65 -5.20 19.89
C PRO A 266 9.42 -4.14 20.98
N GLY A 267 8.21 -3.59 21.07
CA GLY A 267 7.85 -2.62 22.11
C GLY A 267 7.90 -3.21 23.52
N LYS A 268 7.40 -4.44 23.70
CA LYS A 268 7.41 -5.15 24.99
C LYS A 268 8.84 -5.45 25.42
N VAL A 269 9.65 -6.02 24.52
CA VAL A 269 11.05 -6.36 24.82
C VAL A 269 11.85 -5.10 25.17
N ARG A 270 11.68 -4.01 24.39
CA ARG A 270 12.29 -2.71 24.67
C ARG A 270 11.98 -2.24 26.09
N ASP A 271 10.71 -2.25 26.47
CA ASP A 271 10.28 -1.73 27.76
C ASP A 271 10.87 -2.56 28.92
N GLU A 272 10.98 -3.89 28.76
CA GLU A 272 11.65 -4.74 29.75
C GLU A 272 13.17 -4.51 29.80
N VAL A 273 13.85 -4.34 28.66
CA VAL A 273 15.28 -3.97 28.62
C VAL A 273 15.55 -2.66 29.37
N LEU A 274 14.61 -1.71 29.31
CA LEU A 274 14.75 -0.42 30.00
C LEU A 274 14.48 -0.52 31.50
N LYS A 275 13.67 -1.47 31.96
CA LYS A 275 13.45 -1.72 33.39
C LYS A 275 14.70 -2.31 34.07
N ASP A 276 15.52 -3.04 33.33
CA ASP A 276 16.80 -3.58 33.80
C ASP A 276 17.90 -2.52 33.97
N VAL A 277 17.69 -1.31 33.45
CA VAL A 277 18.67 -0.23 33.57
C VAL A 277 18.74 0.22 35.03
N THR A 278 19.93 0.11 35.64
CA THR A 278 20.10 0.46 37.06
C THR A 278 19.88 1.95 37.31
N SER A 279 19.63 2.32 38.57
CA SER A 279 19.38 3.72 38.98
C SER A 279 20.60 4.64 38.92
N SER A 280 21.77 4.18 38.46
CA SER A 280 22.96 5.04 38.33
C SER A 280 22.76 6.10 37.24
N ARG A 281 23.44 7.24 37.35
CA ARG A 281 23.35 8.32 36.35
C ARG A 281 23.88 7.83 35.00
N GLU A 282 24.97 7.07 35.03
CA GLU A 282 25.64 6.48 33.86
C GLU A 282 24.72 5.49 33.14
N ASP A 283 24.13 4.54 33.86
CA ASP A 283 23.25 3.54 33.26
C ASP A 283 21.97 4.19 32.73
N THR A 284 21.42 5.19 33.43
CA THR A 284 20.26 5.96 32.95
C THR A 284 20.57 6.68 31.63
N LEU A 285 21.74 7.34 31.53
CA LEU A 285 22.18 8.02 30.31
C LEU A 285 22.39 7.03 29.16
N PHE A 286 23.02 5.90 29.45
CA PHE A 286 23.23 4.81 28.51
C PHE A 286 21.92 4.22 27.98
N GLY A 287 20.98 3.92 28.87
CA GLY A 287 19.65 3.42 28.50
C GLY A 287 18.88 4.43 27.66
N ARG A 288 18.98 5.72 28.00
CA ARG A 288 18.39 6.81 27.19
C ARG A 288 19.00 6.88 25.80
N PHE A 289 20.33 6.85 25.70
CA PHE A 289 21.05 6.89 24.43
C PHE A 289 20.69 5.69 23.55
N LEU A 290 20.87 4.45 24.03
CA LEU A 290 20.59 3.27 23.21
C LEU A 290 19.12 3.18 22.79
N ASN A 291 18.19 3.57 23.66
CA ASN A 291 16.79 3.58 23.29
C ASN A 291 16.48 4.65 22.24
N ALA A 292 17.06 5.84 22.38
CA ALA A 292 16.89 6.92 21.41
C ALA A 292 17.72 6.74 20.14
N PHE A 293 18.74 5.88 20.13
CA PHE A 293 19.59 5.68 18.97
C PHE A 293 19.26 4.38 18.25
N CYS A 294 18.94 3.30 18.96
CA CYS A 294 18.66 1.98 18.37
C CYS A 294 17.24 1.45 18.69
N GLY A 295 16.52 2.07 19.62
CA GLY A 295 15.24 1.55 20.12
C GLY A 295 14.09 1.63 19.11
N PRO A 296 13.19 0.63 19.05
CA PRO A 296 12.03 0.65 18.18
C PRO A 296 10.89 1.52 18.75
N GLY A 297 10.00 1.99 17.87
CA GLY A 297 8.73 2.60 18.24
C GLY A 297 8.82 4.00 18.88
N MET A 298 9.82 4.79 18.47
CA MET A 298 9.86 6.24 18.73
C MET A 298 9.74 7.01 17.42
N ASP A 299 8.96 8.08 17.44
CA ASP A 299 8.97 9.09 16.38
C ASP A 299 10.22 9.99 16.49
N ASP A 300 10.52 10.72 15.41
CA ASP A 300 11.73 11.54 15.30
C ASP A 300 11.78 12.65 16.35
N ARG A 301 10.63 13.20 16.75
CA ARG A 301 10.55 14.24 17.78
C ARG A 301 10.91 13.68 19.15
N GLN A 302 10.39 12.52 19.52
CA GLN A 302 10.72 11.81 20.76
C GLN A 302 12.21 11.42 20.77
N ARG A 303 12.70 10.94 19.63
CA ARG A 303 14.09 10.54 19.43
C ARG A 303 15.03 11.72 19.65
N LEU A 304 14.78 12.82 18.95
CA LEU A 304 15.58 14.04 19.04
C LEU A 304 15.58 14.61 20.46
N ASN A 305 14.40 14.70 21.11
CA ASN A 305 14.31 15.17 22.50
C ASN A 305 15.16 14.36 23.48
N ARG A 306 15.29 13.05 23.26
CA ARG A 306 16.13 12.19 24.11
C ARG A 306 17.60 12.34 23.77
N LEU A 307 17.95 12.40 22.48
CA LEU A 307 19.32 12.61 22.02
C LEU A 307 19.87 13.98 22.45
N SER A 308 19.06 15.04 22.45
CA SER A 308 19.48 16.36 22.95
C SER A 308 19.82 16.31 24.44
N LYS A 309 19.05 15.59 25.26
CA LYS A 309 19.40 15.38 26.68
C LYS A 309 20.67 14.55 26.85
N VAL A 310 20.93 13.61 25.94
CA VAL A 310 22.19 12.85 25.93
C VAL A 310 23.37 13.77 25.63
N GLU A 311 23.23 14.63 24.63
CA GLU A 311 24.22 15.65 24.23
C GLU A 311 24.56 16.62 25.38
N GLU A 312 23.57 17.02 26.18
CA GLU A 312 23.77 17.85 27.37
C GLU A 312 24.55 17.11 28.47
N GLU A 313 24.18 15.87 28.78
CA GLU A 313 24.70 15.14 29.95
C GLU A 313 26.02 14.41 29.71
N ILE A 314 26.32 13.97 28.47
CA ILE A 314 27.49 13.13 28.15
C ILE A 314 28.83 13.82 28.45
N LYS A 315 28.87 15.16 28.42
CA LYS A 315 30.07 15.94 28.72
C LYS A 315 30.46 15.85 30.20
N GLU A 316 29.46 15.79 31.08
CA GLU A 316 29.64 15.83 32.53
C GLU A 316 29.77 14.45 33.18
N VAL A 317 29.32 13.40 32.50
CA VAL A 317 29.27 12.06 33.10
C VAL A 317 30.67 11.47 33.32
N ASP A 318 30.88 10.86 34.49
CA ASP A 318 32.12 10.16 34.86
C ASP A 318 32.04 8.68 34.49
N ILE A 319 32.41 8.39 33.23
CA ILE A 319 32.33 7.07 32.62
C ILE A 319 33.15 6.01 33.38
N SER A 320 34.13 6.42 34.20
CA SER A 320 34.95 5.47 34.97
C SER A 320 34.13 4.64 35.96
N LYS A 321 32.97 5.17 36.39
CA LYS A 321 32.04 4.54 37.34
C LYS A 321 30.99 3.63 36.68
N ALA A 322 30.92 3.62 35.35
CA ALA A 322 29.95 2.81 34.61
C ALA A 322 30.31 1.31 34.67
N SER A 323 29.29 0.46 34.71
CA SER A 323 29.44 -0.99 34.58
C SER A 323 29.82 -1.38 33.14
N SER A 324 30.36 -2.59 32.94
CA SER A 324 30.45 -3.17 31.59
C SER A 324 29.11 -3.83 31.26
N PRO A 325 28.43 -3.56 30.12
CA PRO A 325 28.89 -2.89 28.88
C PRO A 325 28.61 -1.37 28.78
N THR A 326 27.94 -0.76 29.74
CA THR A 326 27.60 0.69 29.76
C THR A 326 28.83 1.57 29.47
N LYS A 327 29.97 1.23 30.07
CA LYS A 327 31.25 1.93 29.92
C LYS A 327 31.74 1.98 28.48
N GLU A 328 31.59 0.90 27.72
CA GLU A 328 32.09 0.79 26.34
C GLU A 328 31.31 1.71 25.39
N VAL A 329 29.98 1.66 25.46
CA VAL A 329 29.11 2.52 24.65
C VAL A 329 29.29 3.98 25.01
N LEU A 330 29.25 4.34 26.30
CA LEU A 330 29.37 5.75 26.71
C LEU A 330 30.76 6.32 26.41
N SER A 331 31.84 5.54 26.54
CA SER A 331 33.19 6.00 26.18
C SER A 331 33.34 6.22 24.67
N THR A 332 32.76 5.33 23.85
CA THR A 332 32.72 5.50 22.40
C THR A 332 31.91 6.72 22.01
N LEU A 333 30.73 6.91 22.60
CA LEU A 333 29.90 8.09 22.40
C LEU A 333 30.66 9.37 22.76
N LYS A 334 31.33 9.41 23.91
CA LYS A 334 32.11 10.59 24.33
C LYS A 334 33.27 10.89 23.38
N LEU A 335 34.01 9.88 22.92
CA LEU A 335 35.06 10.05 21.91
C LEU A 335 34.50 10.57 20.58
N TRP A 336 33.31 10.11 20.20
CA TRP A 336 32.62 10.57 19.00
C TRP A 336 32.19 12.05 19.11
N PHE A 337 31.62 12.46 20.24
CA PHE A 337 31.33 13.87 20.54
C PHE A 337 32.58 14.77 20.50
N GLU A 338 33.76 14.22 20.80
CA GLU A 338 35.06 14.90 20.72
C GLU A 338 35.69 14.87 19.31
N GLY A 339 35.04 14.24 18.32
CA GLY A 339 35.58 14.07 16.95
C GLY A 339 36.74 13.08 16.85
N LYS A 340 36.90 12.18 17.82
CA LYS A 340 37.97 11.18 17.90
C LYS A 340 37.50 9.75 17.61
N CYS A 341 36.26 9.58 17.20
CA CYS A 341 35.68 8.30 16.82
C CYS A 341 34.87 8.50 15.53
N GLU A 342 35.02 7.57 14.59
CA GLU A 342 34.24 7.56 13.35
C GLU A 342 32.80 7.09 13.60
N ASP A 343 31.88 7.55 12.76
CA ASP A 343 30.44 7.27 12.82
C ASP A 343 30.16 5.76 12.83
N GLY A 344 30.78 5.01 11.91
CA GLY A 344 30.57 3.57 11.77
C GLY A 344 30.93 2.77 13.03
N LYS A 345 31.93 3.22 13.80
CA LYS A 345 32.32 2.56 15.05
C LYS A 345 31.28 2.78 16.15
N LEU A 346 30.78 4.00 16.30
CA LEU A 346 29.72 4.29 17.26
C LEU A 346 28.44 3.54 16.91
N THR A 347 28.05 3.55 15.64
CA THR A 347 26.87 2.84 15.12
C THR A 347 26.96 1.36 15.45
N LYS A 348 28.05 0.70 15.04
CA LYS A 348 28.24 -0.74 15.25
C LYS A 348 28.13 -1.13 16.72
N ILE A 349 28.90 -0.50 17.59
CA ILE A 349 28.94 -0.84 19.03
C ILE A 349 27.56 -0.61 19.68
N SER A 350 26.86 0.46 19.29
CA SER A 350 25.54 0.78 19.85
C SER A 350 24.47 -0.23 19.44
N PHE A 351 24.40 -0.56 18.14
CA PHE A 351 23.43 -1.52 17.63
C PHE A 351 23.72 -2.94 18.10
N GLU A 352 24.97 -3.41 18.05
CA GLU A 352 25.33 -4.75 18.56
C GLU A 352 24.98 -4.89 20.05
N THR A 353 25.26 -3.86 20.85
CA THR A 353 24.91 -3.85 22.28
C THR A 353 23.40 -3.86 22.51
N TRP A 354 22.65 -3.07 21.73
CA TRP A 354 21.20 -2.98 21.85
C TRP A 354 20.51 -4.27 21.43
N LEU A 355 20.84 -4.80 20.25
CA LEU A 355 20.26 -6.03 19.72
C LEU A 355 20.57 -7.23 20.62
N GLY A 356 21.81 -7.36 21.12
CA GLY A 356 22.17 -8.41 22.05
C GLY A 356 21.43 -8.33 23.40
N LYS A 357 21.09 -7.11 23.87
CA LYS A 357 20.23 -6.92 25.05
C LYS A 357 18.78 -7.30 24.77
N MET A 358 18.25 -6.88 23.64
CA MET A 358 16.88 -7.20 23.21
C MET A 358 16.68 -8.70 23.04
N GLU A 359 17.61 -9.38 22.36
CA GLU A 359 17.54 -10.83 22.13
C GLU A 359 17.55 -11.61 23.45
N ARG A 360 18.49 -11.29 24.35
CA ARG A 360 18.55 -11.92 25.67
C ARG A 360 17.25 -11.74 26.44
N LYS A 361 16.70 -10.53 26.44
CA LYS A 361 15.45 -10.24 27.15
C LYS A 361 14.24 -10.92 26.50
N ALA A 362 14.20 -11.01 25.17
CA ALA A 362 13.14 -11.75 24.47
C ALA A 362 13.14 -13.23 24.85
N ASN A 363 14.33 -13.85 24.93
CA ASN A 363 14.48 -15.25 25.39
C ASN A 363 14.00 -15.44 26.84
N GLU A 364 14.30 -14.49 27.74
CA GLU A 364 13.82 -14.52 29.13
C GLU A 364 12.29 -14.44 29.20
N ILE A 365 11.67 -13.49 28.50
CA ILE A 365 10.21 -13.30 28.47
C ILE A 365 9.50 -14.54 27.91
N ASP A 366 10.04 -15.12 26.84
CA ASP A 366 9.48 -16.32 26.22
C ASP A 366 9.54 -17.53 27.16
N THR A 367 10.67 -17.71 27.85
CA THR A 367 10.87 -18.78 28.83
C THR A 367 9.93 -18.62 30.03
N GLU A 368 9.75 -17.40 30.54
CA GLU A 368 8.80 -17.10 31.61
C GLU A 368 7.35 -17.36 31.17
N SER A 369 6.99 -16.96 29.95
CA SER A 369 5.66 -17.20 29.39
C SER A 369 5.40 -18.70 29.20
N PHE A 370 6.38 -19.46 28.71
CA PHE A 370 6.29 -20.91 28.57
C PHE A 370 6.10 -21.59 29.93
N ASN A 371 6.90 -21.22 30.94
CA ASN A 371 6.80 -21.79 32.29
C ASN A 371 5.44 -21.47 32.95
N ALA A 372 4.91 -20.26 32.77
CA ALA A 372 3.60 -19.88 33.28
C ALA A 372 2.45 -20.67 32.60
N HIS A 373 2.54 -20.89 31.29
CA HIS A 373 1.59 -21.73 30.56
C HIS A 373 1.70 -23.19 31.00
N LEU A 374 2.91 -23.72 31.17
CA LEU A 374 3.16 -25.08 31.64
C LEU A 374 2.59 -25.32 33.05
N GLU A 375 2.78 -24.38 33.98
CA GLU A 375 2.16 -24.47 35.31
C GLU A 375 0.64 -24.42 35.26
N THR A 376 0.07 -23.60 34.38
CA THR A 376 -1.39 -23.50 34.21
C THR A 376 -1.97 -24.80 33.63
N LEU A 377 -1.28 -25.39 32.65
CA LEU A 377 -1.62 -26.68 32.05
C LEU A 377 -1.55 -27.80 33.11
N LEU A 378 -0.44 -27.89 33.84
CA LEU A 378 -0.25 -28.89 34.89
C LEU A 378 -1.26 -28.80 36.03
N ARG A 379 -1.77 -27.59 36.34
CA ARG A 379 -2.85 -27.38 37.32
C ARG A 379 -4.25 -27.73 36.78
N GLY A 380 -4.46 -27.68 35.47
CA GLY A 380 -5.73 -28.04 34.82
C GLY A 380 -5.93 -29.55 34.60
N VAL A 381 -4.84 -30.32 34.49
CA VAL A 381 -4.86 -31.77 34.22
C VAL A 381 -5.77 -32.57 35.17
N PRO A 382 -5.76 -32.38 36.51
CA PRO A 382 -6.61 -33.19 37.40
C PRO A 382 -8.12 -32.98 37.21
N GLY A 383 -8.53 -31.80 36.75
CA GLY A 383 -9.94 -31.50 36.44
C GLY A 383 -10.39 -32.11 35.11
N LEU A 384 -9.49 -32.16 34.13
CA LEU A 384 -9.73 -32.73 32.81
C LEU A 384 -9.86 -34.25 32.87
N THR A 385 -9.00 -34.93 33.64
CA THR A 385 -9.07 -36.39 33.83
C THR A 385 -10.38 -36.81 34.48
N LYS A 386 -10.85 -36.05 35.48
CA LYS A 386 -12.11 -36.34 36.17
C LYS A 386 -13.36 -36.08 35.30
N PHE A 387 -13.31 -35.05 34.44
CA PHE A 387 -14.37 -34.76 33.48
C PHE A 387 -14.47 -35.83 32.38
N LEU A 388 -13.33 -36.32 31.88
CA LEU A 388 -13.30 -37.40 30.89
C LEU A 388 -13.73 -38.76 31.47
N GLU A 389 -13.40 -39.06 32.73
CA GLU A 389 -13.81 -40.32 33.39
C GLU A 389 -15.34 -40.39 33.66
N GLU A 390 -16.00 -39.25 33.92
CA GLU A 390 -17.43 -39.21 34.23
C GLU A 390 -18.34 -39.21 32.98
N ASP A 391 -17.83 -38.79 31.81
CA ASP A 391 -18.65 -38.56 30.60
C ASP A 391 -18.46 -39.59 29.47
N VAL A 392 -17.42 -40.45 29.52
CA VAL A 392 -17.15 -41.52 28.54
C VAL A 392 -18.12 -42.72 28.67
N ALA A 393 -18.99 -42.75 29.70
CA ALA A 393 -19.93 -43.85 29.94
C ALA A 393 -21.26 -43.76 29.16
N LYS A 394 -21.48 -42.74 28.32
CA LYS A 394 -22.71 -42.60 27.52
C LYS A 394 -22.38 -42.50 26.03
N GLU A 395 -23.07 -43.31 25.21
CA GLU A 395 -22.93 -43.23 23.75
C GLU A 395 -23.24 -41.80 23.27
N PRO A 396 -22.35 -41.15 22.50
CA PRO A 396 -22.60 -39.83 21.96
C PRO A 396 -23.79 -39.88 20.99
N ILE A 397 -24.76 -38.99 21.15
CA ILE A 397 -25.95 -38.89 20.28
C ILE A 397 -25.88 -37.56 19.53
N LEU A 398 -25.99 -37.61 18.20
CA LEU A 398 -26.19 -36.43 17.36
C LEU A 398 -27.68 -36.08 17.35
N GLU A 399 -28.07 -34.89 17.81
CA GLU A 399 -29.45 -34.43 17.73
C GLU A 399 -29.65 -33.49 16.54
N GLY A 400 -30.55 -33.84 15.63
CA GLY A 400 -31.01 -32.99 14.54
C GLY A 400 -32.49 -32.62 14.74
N SER A 401 -32.91 -31.47 14.23
CA SER A 401 -34.32 -31.04 14.25
C SER A 401 -34.77 -30.73 12.83
N LEU A 402 -35.76 -31.46 12.32
CA LEU A 402 -36.41 -31.14 11.06
C LEU A 402 -37.58 -30.20 11.35
N CYS A 403 -37.50 -28.97 10.87
CA CYS A 403 -38.58 -28.00 11.01
C CYS A 403 -39.38 -27.96 9.70
N THR A 404 -40.66 -28.31 9.77
CA THR A 404 -41.57 -28.29 8.61
C THR A 404 -42.60 -27.20 8.85
N ILE A 405 -42.64 -26.21 7.95
CA ILE A 405 -43.60 -25.10 8.04
C ILE A 405 -44.67 -25.36 6.99
N ASP A 406 -45.91 -25.56 7.44
CA ASP A 406 -47.05 -25.66 6.54
C ASP A 406 -47.51 -24.24 6.15
N LEU A 407 -47.45 -23.93 4.86
CA LEU A 407 -47.58 -22.55 4.37
C LEU A 407 -49.03 -22.04 4.40
N ASP A 408 -50.02 -22.92 4.51
CA ASP A 408 -51.43 -22.52 4.58
C ASP A 408 -51.92 -22.27 6.03
N ASP A 409 -51.29 -22.87 7.03
CA ASP A 409 -51.70 -22.78 8.45
C ASP A 409 -50.71 -22.05 9.38
N GLN A 410 -49.57 -21.57 8.87
CA GLN A 410 -48.53 -20.85 9.63
C GLN A 410 -48.07 -21.54 10.93
N GLN A 411 -48.16 -22.88 11.00
CA GLN A 411 -47.58 -23.64 12.11
C GLN A 411 -46.30 -24.32 11.66
N ALA A 412 -45.22 -24.08 12.42
CA ALA A 412 -43.98 -24.82 12.31
C ALA A 412 -44.06 -26.05 13.23
N SER A 413 -43.91 -27.24 12.68
CA SER A 413 -43.71 -28.46 13.47
C SER A 413 -42.22 -28.82 13.45
N THR A 414 -41.65 -29.06 14.63
CA THR A 414 -40.25 -29.47 14.76
C THR A 414 -40.19 -30.92 15.20
N GLN A 415 -39.69 -31.79 14.33
CA GLN A 415 -39.47 -33.19 14.64
C GLN A 415 -38.00 -33.39 14.98
N LYS A 416 -37.71 -33.74 16.23
CA LYS A 416 -36.35 -34.06 16.68
C LYS A 416 -36.01 -35.49 16.28
N GLU A 417 -34.90 -35.66 15.58
CA GLU A 417 -34.29 -36.96 15.32
C GLU A 417 -32.97 -37.06 16.06
N GLN A 418 -32.77 -38.19 16.73
CA GLN A 418 -31.54 -38.52 17.45
C GLN A 418 -30.84 -39.63 16.69
N ILE A 419 -29.60 -39.39 16.28
CA ILE A 419 -28.76 -40.39 15.64
C ILE A 419 -27.66 -40.79 16.63
N PRO A 420 -27.69 -42.01 17.20
CA PRO A 420 -26.62 -42.49 18.06
C PRO A 420 -25.33 -42.68 17.27
N ILE A 421 -24.25 -42.02 17.68
CA ILE A 421 -22.92 -42.16 17.12
C ILE A 421 -22.22 -43.27 17.92
N LYS A 422 -21.82 -44.34 17.24
CA LYS A 422 -21.27 -45.53 17.89
C LYS A 422 -19.83 -45.36 18.41
N GLN A 423 -19.17 -44.23 18.17
CA GLN A 423 -17.81 -43.94 18.64
C GLN A 423 -17.64 -42.46 19.02
N ASN A 424 -16.73 -42.17 19.96
CA ASN A 424 -16.45 -40.81 20.41
C ASN A 424 -15.85 -39.95 19.28
N PRO A 425 -16.38 -38.74 19.01
CA PRO A 425 -15.77 -37.84 18.05
C PRO A 425 -14.38 -37.43 18.52
N VAL A 426 -13.43 -37.36 17.60
CA VAL A 426 -12.08 -36.82 17.88
C VAL A 426 -12.07 -35.33 17.53
N GLY A 427 -11.54 -34.51 18.44
CA GLY A 427 -11.31 -33.09 18.16
C GLY A 427 -10.04 -32.92 17.32
N ILE A 428 -10.12 -32.12 16.26
CA ILE A 428 -8.95 -31.65 15.52
C ILE A 428 -8.96 -30.12 15.57
N THR A 429 -7.81 -29.54 15.90
CA THR A 429 -7.59 -28.10 15.76
C THR A 429 -6.80 -27.86 14.47
N LEU A 430 -7.35 -27.03 13.58
CA LEU A 430 -6.65 -26.57 12.38
C LEU A 430 -5.98 -25.23 12.65
N ARG A 431 -4.71 -25.10 12.27
CA ARG A 431 -3.98 -23.83 12.32
C ARG A 431 -3.57 -23.42 10.91
N LEU A 432 -3.91 -22.18 10.54
CA LEU A 432 -3.36 -21.51 9.36
C LEU A 432 -1.94 -21.05 9.68
N ASP A 433 -0.96 -21.50 8.89
CA ASP A 433 0.37 -20.92 8.92
C ASP A 433 0.45 -19.65 8.05
N ARG A 434 1.64 -19.03 8.02
CA ARG A 434 1.87 -17.76 7.30
C ARG A 434 1.84 -17.90 5.77
N GLU A 435 1.81 -19.11 5.23
CA GLU A 435 1.80 -19.40 3.79
C GLU A 435 0.43 -19.92 3.30
N GLU A 436 -0.64 -19.71 4.09
CA GLU A 436 -1.99 -20.22 3.82
C GLU A 436 -2.10 -21.76 3.81
N SER A 437 -1.11 -22.47 4.37
CA SER A 437 -1.17 -23.91 4.51
C SER A 437 -1.93 -24.31 5.79
N ILE A 438 -2.78 -25.34 5.68
CA ILE A 438 -3.59 -25.87 6.79
C ILE A 438 -2.81 -26.99 7.48
N SER A 439 -2.47 -26.81 8.76
CA SER A 439 -1.86 -27.84 9.58
C SER A 439 -2.86 -28.46 10.55
N ILE A 440 -2.91 -29.79 10.59
CA ILE A 440 -3.80 -30.60 11.43
C ILE A 440 -3.06 -30.95 12.72
N MET A 441 -3.57 -30.50 13.88
CA MET A 441 -3.05 -30.92 15.18
C MET A 441 -3.98 -31.95 15.84
N PRO A 442 -3.48 -33.14 16.20
CA PRO A 442 -4.28 -34.11 16.96
C PRO A 442 -4.47 -33.66 18.41
N ASP A 443 -5.59 -34.08 19.00
CA ASP A 443 -5.95 -33.90 20.41
C ASP A 443 -4.82 -34.42 21.35
N PRO A 444 -4.30 -33.60 22.29
CA PRO A 444 -3.15 -33.97 23.13
C PRO A 444 -3.34 -35.23 23.99
N ASP A 445 -4.58 -35.62 24.28
CA ASP A 445 -4.85 -36.67 25.28
C ASP A 445 -4.88 -38.10 24.73
N ASN A 446 -4.80 -38.32 23.41
CA ASN A 446 -4.85 -39.67 22.84
C ASN A 446 -3.66 -40.09 21.95
N ILE A 447 -2.68 -39.21 21.75
CA ILE A 447 -1.44 -39.57 21.07
C ILE A 447 -0.29 -38.92 21.83
N ARG A 448 0.49 -39.74 22.55
CA ARG A 448 1.81 -39.30 23.03
C ARG A 448 2.53 -38.68 21.84
N ALA A 449 2.82 -37.39 21.94
CA ALA A 449 3.46 -36.57 20.91
C ALA A 449 4.54 -37.37 20.16
N SER A 450 4.17 -37.81 18.96
CA SER A 450 5.05 -38.40 17.98
C SER A 450 4.93 -37.48 16.77
N GLU A 451 6.01 -36.77 16.46
CA GLU A 451 6.14 -35.91 15.27
C GLU A 451 6.06 -36.71 13.95
N ASP A 452 5.79 -38.02 14.01
CA ASP A 452 5.76 -38.89 12.85
C ASP A 452 4.32 -39.08 12.36
N TYR A 453 3.92 -38.27 11.36
CA TYR A 453 2.64 -38.37 10.63
C TYR A 453 2.28 -39.81 10.22
N LYS A 454 3.27 -40.70 10.06
CA LYS A 454 3.07 -42.12 9.70
C LYS A 454 2.40 -42.95 10.77
N GLU A 455 2.55 -42.63 12.07
CA GLU A 455 1.86 -43.36 13.13
C GLU A 455 0.38 -42.95 13.23
N LEU A 456 0.08 -41.67 12.98
CA LEU A 456 -1.28 -41.16 12.85
C LEU A 456 -2.02 -41.91 11.70
N TRP A 457 -1.39 -42.05 10.54
CA TRP A 457 -1.97 -42.80 9.41
C TRP A 457 -2.17 -44.30 9.70
N LYS A 458 -1.28 -44.94 10.47
CA LYS A 458 -1.46 -46.33 10.90
C LYS A 458 -2.57 -46.52 11.94
N PHE A 459 -2.85 -45.49 12.73
CA PHE A 459 -4.00 -45.46 13.64
C PHE A 459 -5.30 -45.24 12.85
N ILE A 460 -5.31 -44.30 11.90
CA ILE A 460 -6.43 -44.01 10.98
C ILE A 460 -6.82 -45.25 10.16
N ASP A 461 -5.86 -45.98 9.59
CA ASP A 461 -6.11 -47.18 8.78
C ASP A 461 -6.75 -48.36 9.57
N LYS A 462 -6.88 -48.27 10.90
CA LYS A 462 -7.40 -49.35 11.77
C LYS A 462 -8.82 -49.15 12.30
N VAL A 463 -9.46 -48.00 12.06
CA VAL A 463 -10.77 -47.71 12.66
C VAL A 463 -11.83 -47.52 11.57
N GLU A 464 -12.83 -48.40 11.56
CA GLU A 464 -13.65 -48.65 10.37
C GLU A 464 -14.85 -47.70 10.13
N ASP A 465 -15.28 -46.82 11.04
CA ASP A 465 -16.49 -45.98 10.84
C ASP A 465 -16.45 -44.65 11.63
N TRP A 466 -16.18 -43.49 10.99
CA TRP A 466 -16.01 -42.19 11.69
C TRP A 466 -16.83 -41.04 11.07
N TYR A 467 -17.29 -40.13 11.95
CA TYR A 467 -17.92 -38.83 11.63
C TYR A 467 -17.18 -37.68 12.31
N TRP A 468 -17.04 -36.54 11.63
CA TRP A 468 -16.33 -35.35 12.14
C TRP A 468 -17.24 -34.09 12.17
N GLY A 469 -17.03 -33.22 13.16
CA GLY A 469 -17.63 -31.88 13.23
C GLY A 469 -16.85 -30.88 14.12
N GLY A 470 -16.48 -29.73 13.56
CA GLY A 470 -15.82 -28.56 14.19
C GLY A 470 -14.70 -27.99 13.28
N THR A 471 -14.40 -26.69 13.15
CA THR A 471 -14.24 -25.61 14.16
C THR A 471 -14.46 -24.18 13.59
N CYS A 472 -14.29 -23.15 14.44
CA CYS A 472 -14.37 -21.71 14.13
C CYS A 472 -13.00 -21.05 13.82
N PHE A 473 -13.01 -19.91 13.09
CA PHE A 473 -11.85 -19.02 12.93
C PHE A 473 -12.07 -17.70 13.68
N ALA A 474 -11.12 -17.27 14.51
CA ALA A 474 -11.03 -15.90 15.00
C ALA A 474 -9.88 -15.19 14.29
N GLU A 475 -10.11 -13.99 13.73
CA GLU A 475 -9.04 -13.17 13.14
C GLU A 475 -8.08 -12.61 14.20
N ASP A 476 -8.46 -12.64 15.48
CA ASP A 476 -7.64 -12.11 16.56
C ASP A 476 -6.68 -13.18 17.14
N LYS A 477 -5.38 -12.99 16.90
CA LYS A 477 -4.28 -13.93 17.20
C LYS A 477 -4.08 -14.26 18.69
N LYS A 478 -4.96 -13.81 19.59
CA LYS A 478 -4.76 -13.88 21.05
C LYS A 478 -5.59 -14.91 21.79
N ASN A 479 -6.63 -15.51 21.19
CA ASN A 479 -7.50 -16.44 21.89
C ASN A 479 -7.61 -17.78 21.16
N ASN A 480 -6.83 -18.77 21.58
CA ASN A 480 -7.12 -20.18 21.29
C ASN A 480 -8.30 -20.60 22.16
N LEU A 481 -9.53 -20.49 21.66
CA LEU A 481 -10.72 -21.05 22.30
C LEU A 481 -10.93 -22.49 21.79
N VAL A 482 -10.77 -23.47 22.68
CA VAL A 482 -11.15 -24.86 22.43
C VAL A 482 -12.56 -25.05 23.00
N PHE A 483 -13.52 -25.43 22.16
CA PHE A 483 -14.88 -25.76 22.62
C PHE A 483 -15.05 -27.27 22.73
N PRO A 484 -15.58 -27.80 23.84
CA PRO A 484 -16.02 -29.19 23.90
C PRO A 484 -17.25 -29.40 23.00
N LEU A 485 -17.23 -30.48 22.20
CA LEU A 485 -18.22 -30.78 21.16
C LEU A 485 -19.69 -30.84 21.65
N LYS A 486 -19.91 -31.04 22.96
CA LYS A 486 -21.26 -31.04 23.56
C LYS A 486 -21.96 -29.67 23.57
N THR A 487 -21.25 -28.57 23.26
CA THR A 487 -21.79 -27.21 23.49
C THR A 487 -22.41 -26.54 22.25
N ILE A 488 -22.48 -27.20 21.09
CA ILE A 488 -23.18 -26.64 19.92
C ILE A 488 -24.63 -27.11 19.94
N THR A 489 -25.43 -26.56 20.84
CA THR A 489 -26.85 -26.93 20.96
C THR A 489 -27.79 -26.14 20.05
N TYR A 490 -27.31 -25.11 19.34
CA TYR A 490 -28.06 -24.39 18.31
C TYR A 490 -27.08 -23.71 17.33
N PRO A 491 -27.27 -23.78 16.00
CA PRO A 491 -26.64 -22.86 15.06
C PRO A 491 -27.47 -21.57 15.03
N LEU A 492 -27.52 -20.87 16.16
CA LEU A 492 -27.93 -19.47 16.19
C LEU A 492 -26.67 -18.67 16.45
N LEU A 493 -26.28 -17.89 15.45
CA LEU A 493 -25.22 -16.88 15.49
C LEU A 493 -25.32 -16.10 16.80
N GLY A 494 -24.45 -16.42 17.75
CA GLY A 494 -24.23 -15.60 18.93
C GLY A 494 -23.27 -14.48 18.56
N GLU A 495 -23.75 -13.25 18.51
CA GLU A 495 -22.86 -12.08 18.59
C GLU A 495 -22.07 -12.16 19.90
N ILE A 496 -20.74 -12.22 19.79
CA ILE A 496 -19.86 -11.91 20.93
C ILE A 496 -19.63 -10.40 20.87
N GLU A 497 -20.09 -9.69 21.90
CA GLU A 497 -19.87 -8.25 22.04
C GLU A 497 -18.38 -7.92 21.87
N GLY A 498 -18.04 -7.19 20.79
CA GLY A 498 -16.70 -6.65 20.56
C GLY A 498 -15.83 -7.35 19.50
N SER A 499 -16.26 -8.47 18.91
CA SER A 499 -15.48 -9.14 17.86
C SER A 499 -16.05 -8.86 16.47
N LYS A 500 -15.31 -8.13 15.63
CA LYS A 500 -15.59 -7.97 14.20
C LYS A 500 -14.98 -9.14 13.43
N GLY A 501 -15.80 -9.86 12.67
CA GLY A 501 -15.35 -10.84 11.67
C GLY A 501 -15.08 -12.25 12.21
N TYR A 502 -16.09 -13.12 12.13
CA TYR A 502 -15.88 -14.58 12.19
C TYR A 502 -16.16 -15.18 10.82
N ARG A 503 -15.35 -16.17 10.42
CA ARG A 503 -15.64 -17.07 9.31
C ARG A 503 -15.92 -18.45 9.89
N PHE A 504 -16.99 -19.10 9.44
CA PHE A 504 -17.35 -20.47 9.86
C PHE A 504 -17.13 -21.43 8.70
N ALA A 505 -16.47 -22.55 8.95
CA ALA A 505 -16.43 -23.69 8.04
C ALA A 505 -16.77 -24.95 8.84
N VAL A 506 -17.71 -25.75 8.34
CA VAL A 506 -18.00 -27.08 8.90
C VAL A 506 -17.48 -28.10 7.90
N ILE A 507 -16.48 -28.86 8.30
CA ILE A 507 -15.94 -29.95 7.49
C ILE A 507 -16.49 -31.26 8.06
N GLY A 508 -17.35 -31.92 7.30
CA GLY A 508 -17.79 -33.28 7.58
C GLY A 508 -16.96 -34.26 6.77
N LEU A 509 -16.33 -35.22 7.43
CA LEU A 509 -15.67 -36.35 6.78
C LEU A 509 -16.40 -37.62 7.18
N SER A 510 -16.74 -38.46 6.22
CA SER A 510 -17.23 -39.81 6.44
C SER A 510 -16.62 -40.72 5.37
N ASN A 511 -16.25 -41.93 5.77
CA ASN A 511 -15.87 -42.99 4.83
C ASN A 511 -17.11 -43.71 4.25
N ASN A 512 -18.30 -43.49 4.83
CA ASN A 512 -19.58 -43.90 4.26
C ASN A 512 -20.14 -42.78 3.37
N SER A 513 -20.08 -43.01 2.06
CA SER A 513 -20.58 -42.06 1.06
C SER A 513 -22.07 -41.78 1.17
N GLU A 514 -22.87 -42.75 1.63
CA GLU A 514 -24.33 -42.65 1.71
C GLU A 514 -24.74 -41.65 2.82
N ASP A 515 -24.04 -41.68 3.95
CA ASP A 515 -24.28 -40.76 5.07
C ASP A 515 -23.88 -39.32 4.74
N LEU A 516 -22.76 -39.16 4.02
CA LEU A 516 -22.30 -37.87 3.49
C LEU A 516 -23.28 -37.30 2.45
N GLU A 517 -23.80 -38.15 1.56
CA GLU A 517 -24.74 -37.76 0.52
C GLU A 517 -26.11 -37.38 1.11
N ILE A 518 -26.57 -38.09 2.15
CA ILE A 518 -27.76 -37.69 2.94
C ILE A 518 -27.54 -36.33 3.60
N PHE A 519 -26.38 -36.09 4.22
CA PHE A 519 -26.06 -34.82 4.87
C PHE A 519 -26.01 -33.66 3.88
N VAL A 520 -25.32 -33.83 2.74
CA VAL A 520 -25.20 -32.82 1.68
C VAL A 520 -26.54 -32.53 0.99
N ASN A 521 -27.37 -33.56 0.74
CA ASN A 521 -28.68 -33.36 0.14
C ASN A 521 -29.66 -32.67 1.11
N LYS A 522 -29.54 -32.89 2.43
CA LYS A 522 -30.30 -32.15 3.44
C LYS A 522 -29.85 -30.68 3.58
N LEU A 523 -28.59 -30.35 3.28
CA LEU A 523 -28.07 -28.97 3.27
C LEU A 523 -28.56 -28.13 2.08
N LYS A 524 -28.96 -28.75 0.95
CA LYS A 524 -29.48 -28.04 -0.24
C LYS A 524 -30.77 -27.25 -0.02
N SER A 525 -31.45 -27.40 1.14
CA SER A 525 -32.70 -26.70 1.46
C SER A 525 -32.58 -25.72 2.64
N VAL A 526 -31.46 -25.00 2.76
CA VAL A 526 -31.39 -23.84 3.68
C VAL A 526 -31.77 -22.57 2.89
N SER A 527 -33.02 -22.13 3.04
CA SER A 527 -33.48 -20.82 2.52
C SER A 527 -33.40 -19.77 3.63
N ILE A 528 -32.56 -18.76 3.47
CA ILE A 528 -32.52 -17.59 4.35
C ILE A 528 -33.44 -16.52 3.74
N THR A 529 -34.45 -16.08 4.49
CA THR A 529 -35.29 -14.94 4.11
C THR A 529 -35.04 -13.79 5.09
N GLU A 530 -34.27 -12.80 4.67
CA GLU A 530 -34.24 -11.50 5.33
C GLU A 530 -35.50 -10.69 4.95
N LYS A 531 -35.92 -9.80 5.86
CA LYS A 531 -37.10 -8.95 5.68
C LYS A 531 -36.98 -8.11 4.40
N GLY A 532 -37.54 -8.63 3.32
CA GLY A 532 -37.74 -7.94 2.06
C GLY A 532 -36.48 -7.76 1.22
N GLN A 533 -35.94 -8.82 0.63
CA GLN A 533 -35.74 -8.98 -0.82
C GLN A 533 -34.83 -10.18 -1.15
N ARG A 534 -35.27 -10.92 -2.20
CA ARG A 534 -34.60 -11.95 -3.03
C ARG A 534 -33.96 -13.18 -2.35
N THR A 535 -34.48 -14.34 -2.75
CA THR A 535 -33.90 -15.67 -2.58
C THR A 535 -32.81 -15.89 -3.63
N TYR A 536 -31.63 -16.37 -3.22
CA TYR A 536 -30.59 -16.84 -4.16
C TYR A 536 -30.40 -18.35 -3.97
N PRO A 537 -30.43 -19.16 -5.05
CA PRO A 537 -30.01 -20.54 -4.95
C PRO A 537 -28.50 -20.61 -4.66
N VAL A 538 -28.08 -21.52 -3.78
CA VAL A 538 -26.67 -21.86 -3.60
C VAL A 538 -26.22 -22.56 -4.88
N ASP A 539 -25.53 -21.82 -5.74
CA ASP A 539 -25.05 -22.36 -7.00
C ASP A 539 -23.95 -23.41 -6.77
N ALA A 540 -24.00 -24.48 -7.56
CA ALA A 540 -23.28 -25.74 -7.37
C ALA A 540 -21.76 -25.65 -7.64
N SER A 541 -21.04 -24.78 -6.93
CA SER A 541 -19.58 -24.67 -6.98
C SER A 541 -18.84 -25.72 -6.11
N GLY A 542 -19.57 -26.52 -5.33
CA GLY A 542 -19.02 -27.60 -4.51
C GLY A 542 -18.47 -28.80 -5.31
N SER A 543 -18.79 -28.94 -6.60
CA SER A 543 -18.27 -30.03 -7.43
C SER A 543 -16.80 -29.86 -7.82
N ARG A 544 -16.33 -28.61 -7.98
CA ARG A 544 -15.00 -28.30 -8.52
C ARG A 544 -13.88 -28.49 -7.48
N ILE A 545 -14.18 -28.21 -6.21
CA ILE A 545 -13.25 -28.46 -5.08
C ILE A 545 -13.17 -29.97 -4.75
N ALA A 546 -14.28 -30.71 -4.92
CA ALA A 546 -14.29 -32.16 -4.73
C ALA A 546 -13.47 -32.90 -5.81
N GLU A 547 -13.37 -32.36 -7.03
CA GLU A 547 -12.49 -32.88 -8.08
C GLU A 547 -11.00 -32.57 -7.81
N GLU A 548 -10.65 -31.38 -7.33
CA GLU A 548 -9.26 -31.03 -7.02
C GLU A 548 -8.68 -31.79 -5.81
N VAL A 549 -9.52 -32.16 -4.83
CA VAL A 549 -9.10 -32.97 -3.67
C VAL A 549 -8.95 -34.46 -4.03
N ARG A 550 -9.68 -34.95 -5.05
CA ARG A 550 -9.53 -36.33 -5.55
C ARG A 550 -8.17 -36.59 -6.17
N ASP A 551 -7.57 -35.60 -6.82
CA ASP A 551 -6.27 -35.76 -7.48
C ASP A 551 -5.09 -35.83 -6.48
N TYR A 552 -5.29 -35.38 -5.23
CA TYR A 552 -4.24 -35.38 -4.19
C TYR A 552 -4.29 -36.57 -3.22
N THR A 553 -5.31 -37.42 -3.27
CA THR A 553 -5.44 -38.59 -2.38
C THR A 553 -5.63 -39.88 -3.18
N GLN A 554 -4.56 -40.69 -3.32
CA GLN A 554 -4.62 -41.99 -4.02
C GLN A 554 -5.38 -43.10 -3.24
N LYS A 555 -6.41 -42.75 -2.46
CA LYS A 555 -7.40 -43.67 -1.85
C LYS A 555 -8.77 -42.97 -1.82
N PRO A 556 -9.90 -43.70 -1.99
CA PRO A 556 -11.21 -43.10 -2.16
C PRO A 556 -11.77 -42.64 -0.81
N LEU A 557 -11.32 -41.48 -0.34
CA LEU A 557 -12.01 -40.73 0.70
C LEU A 557 -12.91 -39.72 0.01
N ASN A 558 -14.22 -39.87 0.20
CA ASN A 558 -15.18 -38.85 -0.24
C ASN A 558 -15.09 -37.68 0.75
N VAL A 559 -14.29 -36.69 0.41
CA VAL A 559 -14.18 -35.45 1.19
C VAL A 559 -15.18 -34.45 0.63
N VAL A 560 -16.08 -33.93 1.46
CA VAL A 560 -16.93 -32.78 1.10
C VAL A 560 -16.52 -31.60 1.96
N VAL A 561 -15.98 -30.56 1.32
CA VAL A 561 -15.62 -29.30 1.96
C VAL A 561 -16.69 -28.27 1.62
N LEU A 562 -17.38 -27.73 2.63
CA LEU A 562 -18.32 -26.63 2.45
C LEU A 562 -17.69 -25.34 3.02
N ILE A 563 -17.31 -24.42 2.15
CA ILE A 563 -16.77 -23.11 2.52
C ILE A 563 -17.86 -22.07 2.28
N ILE A 564 -18.35 -21.43 3.35
CA ILE A 564 -19.31 -20.32 3.26
C ILE A 564 -18.53 -19.03 3.48
N LYS A 565 -18.35 -18.22 2.42
CA LYS A 565 -17.70 -16.91 2.49
C LYS A 565 -18.77 -15.83 2.65
N TYR A 566 -18.74 -15.11 3.75
CA TYR A 566 -19.44 -13.83 3.89
C TYR A 566 -18.44 -12.69 3.66
N THR A 567 -18.74 -11.80 2.71
CA THR A 567 -18.08 -10.51 2.54
C THR A 567 -19.08 -9.44 2.98
N TYR A 568 -18.72 -8.66 3.99
CA TYR A 568 -19.38 -7.37 4.23
C TYR A 568 -18.83 -6.39 3.19
N GLU A 569 -19.69 -5.86 2.33
CA GLU A 569 -19.46 -4.55 1.72
C GLU A 569 -19.91 -3.50 2.74
N GLU A 570 -19.08 -2.48 2.99
CA GLU A 570 -19.36 -1.42 3.98
C GLU A 570 -20.57 -0.56 3.62
#